data_AF-A0A0D2NIL8-F1
#
_entry.id   AF-A0A0D2NIL8-F1
#
_cell.length_a   1.000
_cell.length_b   1.000
_cell.length_c   1.000
_cell.angle_alpha   90.00
_cell.angle_beta   90.00
_cell.angle_gamma   90.00
#
_symmetry.space_group_name_H-M   'P 1'
#
loop_
_entity.id
_entity.type
_entity.pdbx_description
1 polymer ?
#
loop_
_entity_poly.entity_id
_entity_poly.type
_entity_poly.pdbx_seq_one_letter_code
_entity_poly.pdbx_strand_id
1 'polypeptide(L)'
;MSKRSHHHLTELGCIACEDLTEFGAGKEGWLAPDAGTTVLCALDAHSLAIANRSVVLIIGWSDSDEPRVKIRPELSPIEAERITAIEWLVFDDIKVIAIGTSRGFLLMYSLRGDLIHRQMVYHGQIIKLRVRGTKKDLMQDISSEDVCVVMPGVIARFDGSDIRSMLQRWFQETHSRFWDEKSNKDLEDDGNSDNRLPYQIWNVNKYGSCVDAAITGIMPPPLMELQSSQRYYCAVTIGDDAVISAFRLSEDRKRSLVGVILSKVMPVTFSTIASFSKMIWRSEPTPTSKPEEKLQSFARASSLTCLKDYPRKGEKLTLSPSGTLAAITDSLGRILLLDTQALVVVRIWKGYRDANCFFMEMLVNRDDKRASSSYHVPGKSDYCLCLAIHAPRKGIIEVWQMRTGPRVLAIQCAKGCRLLQPTYRFGSLSDSPYVPLEVFLLNGDSGQLSVLNRFLN
;
A
#
# COMPACT_ATOMS: atom_id res chain seq x y z
N MET A 1 -13.15 -32.25 -17.74
CA MET A 1 -12.00 -31.34 -17.93
C MET A 1 -11.56 -30.58 -16.67
N SER A 2 -12.08 -30.91 -15.47
CA SER A 2 -11.79 -30.20 -14.20
C SER A 2 -10.56 -30.69 -13.41
N LYS A 3 -9.85 -31.72 -13.86
CA LYS A 3 -8.79 -32.37 -13.03
C LYS A 3 -7.39 -31.77 -13.15
N ARG A 4 -7.12 -30.86 -14.11
CA ARG A 4 -5.76 -30.30 -14.32
C ARG A 4 -5.47 -29.02 -13.52
N SER A 5 -6.48 -28.29 -13.02
CA SER A 5 -6.27 -27.07 -12.24
C SER A 5 -5.72 -27.33 -10.83
N HIS A 6 -5.98 -28.52 -10.25
CA HIS A 6 -5.58 -28.87 -8.89
C HIS A 6 -4.07 -29.05 -8.67
N HIS A 7 -3.24 -29.11 -9.72
CA HIS A 7 -1.79 -29.28 -9.56
C HIS A 7 -1.03 -27.97 -9.33
N HIS A 8 -1.66 -26.81 -9.59
CA HIS A 8 -0.98 -25.51 -9.56
C HIS A 8 -1.42 -24.59 -8.43
N LEU A 9 -2.42 -25.02 -7.66
CA LEU A 9 -2.94 -24.31 -6.49
C LEU A 9 -2.94 -25.25 -5.29
N THR A 10 -2.48 -24.77 -4.15
CA THR A 10 -2.61 -25.47 -2.87
C THR A 10 -3.57 -24.70 -1.98
N GLU A 11 -4.59 -25.37 -1.47
CA GLU A 11 -5.57 -24.76 -0.57
C GLU A 11 -4.94 -24.39 0.79
N LEU A 12 -5.25 -23.20 1.28
CA LEU A 12 -4.75 -22.67 2.56
C LEU A 12 -5.84 -22.58 3.63
N GLY A 13 -7.07 -22.27 3.24
CA GLY A 13 -8.17 -22.07 4.18
C GLY A 13 -9.37 -21.36 3.53
N CYS A 14 -10.32 -20.95 4.37
CA CYS A 14 -11.54 -20.28 3.94
C CYS A 14 -11.86 -19.11 4.88
N ILE A 15 -12.20 -17.96 4.30
CA ILE A 15 -12.55 -16.75 5.06
C ILE A 15 -14.04 -16.61 5.34
N ALA A 16 -14.88 -17.55 4.86
CA ALA A 16 -16.32 -17.44 4.91
C ALA A 16 -16.83 -17.23 6.34
N CYS A 17 -17.59 -16.14 6.54
CA CYS A 17 -18.26 -15.85 7.80
C CYS A 17 -19.44 -14.90 7.60
N GLU A 18 -20.33 -14.84 8.60
CA GLU A 18 -21.50 -13.96 8.56
C GLU A 18 -21.13 -12.48 8.50
N ASP A 19 -20.03 -12.07 9.17
CA ASP A 19 -19.56 -10.67 9.16
C ASP A 19 -19.22 -10.17 7.75
N LEU A 20 -18.82 -11.06 6.83
CA LEU A 20 -18.49 -10.69 5.45
C LEU A 20 -19.70 -10.20 4.64
N THR A 21 -20.93 -10.48 5.09
CA THR A 21 -22.14 -9.96 4.45
C THR A 21 -22.18 -8.43 4.42
N GLU A 22 -21.62 -7.76 5.45
CA GLU A 22 -21.49 -6.29 5.52
C GLU A 22 -20.51 -5.73 4.46
N PHE A 23 -19.64 -6.59 3.93
CA PHE A 23 -18.66 -6.26 2.90
C PHE A 23 -19.13 -6.65 1.49
N GLY A 24 -20.33 -7.25 1.39
CA GLY A 24 -20.97 -7.65 0.14
C GLY A 24 -20.90 -9.14 -0.18
N ALA A 25 -20.30 -9.97 0.68
CA ALA A 25 -20.22 -11.41 0.42
C ALA A 25 -21.61 -12.02 0.19
N GLY A 26 -21.67 -12.97 -0.76
CA GLY A 26 -22.91 -13.54 -1.29
C GLY A 26 -23.53 -12.77 -2.46
N LYS A 27 -23.02 -11.57 -2.80
CA LYS A 27 -23.39 -10.85 -4.04
C LYS A 27 -22.37 -11.13 -5.14
N GLU A 28 -22.84 -11.29 -6.38
CA GLU A 28 -21.96 -11.47 -7.53
C GLU A 28 -20.98 -10.31 -7.63
N GLY A 29 -19.69 -10.62 -7.74
CA GLY A 29 -18.65 -9.62 -7.95
C GLY A 29 -18.36 -8.71 -6.76
N TRP A 30 -18.69 -9.09 -5.52
CA TRP A 30 -18.42 -8.26 -4.33
C TRP A 30 -16.93 -7.98 -4.06
N LEU A 31 -16.03 -8.84 -4.55
CA LEU A 31 -14.58 -8.63 -4.56
C LEU A 31 -14.05 -7.95 -5.84
N ALA A 32 -14.93 -7.59 -6.78
CA ALA A 32 -14.51 -6.97 -8.03
C ALA A 32 -13.77 -5.64 -7.75
N PRO A 33 -12.66 -5.36 -8.46
CA PRO A 33 -11.90 -4.12 -8.26
C PRO A 33 -12.74 -2.85 -8.42
N ASP A 34 -13.78 -2.93 -9.25
CA ASP A 34 -14.61 -1.80 -9.70
C ASP A 34 -15.75 -1.49 -8.71
N ALA A 35 -15.97 -2.35 -7.70
CA ALA A 35 -17.05 -2.19 -6.73
C ALA A 35 -16.82 -0.98 -5.79
N GLY A 36 -15.62 -0.39 -5.76
CA GLY A 36 -15.32 0.91 -5.13
C GLY A 36 -15.57 1.02 -3.62
N THR A 37 -16.09 -0.03 -2.98
CA THR A 37 -16.48 -0.05 -1.57
C THR A 37 -15.51 -0.86 -0.71
N THR A 38 -14.85 -1.86 -1.28
CA THR A 38 -14.13 -2.87 -0.50
C THR A 38 -12.64 -2.90 -0.82
N VAL A 39 -11.83 -2.50 0.16
CA VAL A 39 -10.36 -2.61 0.11
C VAL A 39 -9.91 -3.76 0.98
N LEU A 40 -8.85 -4.46 0.59
CA LEU A 40 -8.35 -5.61 1.35
C LEU A 40 -6.85 -5.79 1.16
N CYS A 41 -6.19 -6.32 2.18
CA CYS A 41 -4.76 -6.63 2.21
C CYS A 41 -4.51 -7.92 3.00
N ALA A 42 -3.62 -8.78 2.51
CA ALA A 42 -3.23 -10.00 3.21
C ALA A 42 -2.03 -9.71 4.13
N LEU A 43 -2.09 -10.18 5.36
CA LEU A 43 -0.94 -10.18 6.26
C LEU A 43 0.03 -11.29 5.82
N ASP A 44 -0.52 -12.49 5.62
CA ASP A 44 0.17 -13.70 5.19
C ASP A 44 -0.84 -14.74 4.67
N ALA A 45 -0.44 -16.02 4.64
CA ALA A 45 -1.24 -17.15 4.19
C ALA A 45 -2.43 -17.50 5.12
N HIS A 46 -2.47 -16.93 6.32
CA HIS A 46 -3.42 -17.30 7.38
C HIS A 46 -4.26 -16.14 7.90
N SER A 47 -3.97 -14.92 7.46
CA SER A 47 -4.67 -13.73 7.94
C SER A 47 -4.80 -12.65 6.87
N LEU A 48 -5.96 -11.97 6.85
CA LEU A 48 -6.21 -10.80 6.01
C LEU A 48 -7.06 -9.74 6.72
N ALA A 49 -6.99 -8.51 6.22
CA ALA A 49 -7.92 -7.45 6.58
C ALA A 49 -8.77 -7.06 5.36
N ILE A 50 -10.04 -6.78 5.62
CA ILE A 50 -10.99 -6.28 4.63
C ILE A 50 -11.71 -5.07 5.22
N ALA A 51 -11.86 -4.01 4.43
CA ALA A 51 -12.54 -2.80 4.86
C ALA A 51 -13.61 -2.38 3.86
N ASN A 52 -14.76 -1.95 4.36
CA ASN A 52 -15.77 -1.22 3.60
C ASN A 52 -15.59 0.29 3.84
N ARG A 53 -16.64 1.10 3.67
CA ARG A 53 -16.56 2.57 3.87
C ARG A 53 -16.33 3.00 5.33
N SER A 54 -16.66 2.19 6.32
CA SER A 54 -16.68 2.60 7.74
C SER A 54 -16.16 1.55 8.72
N VAL A 55 -15.93 0.32 8.26
CA VAL A 55 -15.55 -0.81 9.11
C VAL A 55 -14.36 -1.54 8.49
N VAL A 56 -13.41 -1.93 9.33
CA VAL A 56 -12.36 -2.91 9.00
C VAL A 56 -12.63 -4.19 9.77
N LEU A 57 -12.55 -5.33 9.10
CA LEU A 57 -12.61 -6.66 9.68
C LEU A 57 -11.27 -7.36 9.46
N ILE A 58 -10.67 -7.83 10.54
CA ILE A 58 -9.48 -8.66 10.56
C ILE A 58 -9.93 -10.12 10.72
N ILE A 59 -9.50 -10.97 9.80
CA ILE A 59 -9.86 -12.38 9.73
C ILE A 59 -8.58 -13.21 9.76
N GLY A 60 -8.47 -14.09 10.74
CA GLY A 60 -7.50 -15.19 10.79
C GLY A 60 -8.20 -16.54 10.64
N TRP A 61 -7.48 -17.55 10.15
CA TRP A 61 -7.97 -18.93 10.04
C TRP A 61 -6.88 -19.97 10.33
N SER A 62 -5.79 -19.56 11.01
CA SER A 62 -4.75 -20.46 11.54
C SER A 62 -5.26 -21.27 12.72
N ASP A 63 -6.01 -20.63 13.62
CA ASP A 63 -6.55 -21.22 14.83
C ASP A 63 -8.06 -20.96 14.91
N SER A 64 -8.85 -21.93 15.38
CA SER A 64 -10.30 -21.75 15.55
C SER A 64 -10.64 -20.68 16.60
N ASP A 65 -9.69 -20.44 17.52
CA ASP A 65 -9.86 -19.54 18.66
C ASP A 65 -9.30 -18.13 18.41
N GLU A 66 -8.73 -17.86 17.22
CA GLU A 66 -8.26 -16.51 16.88
C GLU A 66 -9.45 -15.54 16.78
N PRO A 67 -9.51 -14.50 17.65
CA PRO A 67 -10.64 -13.59 17.67
C PRO A 67 -10.64 -12.75 16.40
N ARG A 68 -11.78 -12.76 15.70
CA ARG A 68 -12.05 -11.81 14.62
C ARG A 68 -12.21 -10.43 15.22
N VAL A 69 -11.53 -9.44 14.65
CA VAL A 69 -11.55 -8.08 15.19
C VAL A 69 -12.21 -7.13 14.21
N LYS A 70 -13.23 -6.43 14.71
CA LYS A 70 -14.02 -5.46 13.95
C LYS A 70 -13.71 -4.06 14.46
N ILE A 71 -13.07 -3.26 13.62
CA ILE A 71 -12.63 -1.91 13.93
C ILE A 71 -13.59 -0.93 13.26
N ARG A 72 -14.12 0.02 14.03
CA ARG A 72 -14.96 1.10 13.55
C ARG A 72 -14.28 2.44 13.82
N PRO A 73 -13.53 2.99 12.86
CA PRO A 73 -12.87 4.27 13.06
C PRO A 73 -13.87 5.40 13.32
N GLU A 74 -13.46 6.38 14.12
CA GLU A 74 -14.22 7.62 14.30
C GLU A 74 -14.07 8.50 13.06
N LEU A 75 -15.07 8.42 12.17
CA LEU A 75 -15.11 9.15 10.90
C LEU A 75 -16.16 10.27 10.98
N SER A 76 -15.86 11.44 10.42
CA SER A 76 -16.80 12.58 10.39
C SER A 76 -18.04 12.27 9.54
N PRO A 77 -19.25 12.15 10.13
CA PRO A 77 -20.47 11.92 9.36
C PRO A 77 -20.87 13.14 8.53
N ILE A 78 -20.61 14.33 9.08
CA ILE A 78 -20.96 15.63 8.45
C ILE A 78 -20.22 15.79 7.12
N GLU A 79 -18.96 15.34 7.06
CA GLU A 79 -18.12 15.45 5.87
C GLU A 79 -18.13 14.17 5.02
N ALA A 80 -19.03 13.23 5.32
CA ALA A 80 -19.13 11.92 4.68
C ALA A 80 -17.76 11.21 4.60
N GLU A 81 -16.97 11.31 5.66
CA GLU A 81 -15.65 10.69 5.73
C GLU A 81 -15.78 9.17 5.66
N ARG A 82 -14.90 8.54 4.88
CA ARG A 82 -14.90 7.10 4.65
C ARG A 82 -13.48 6.55 4.59
N ILE A 83 -13.36 5.26 4.84
CA ILE A 83 -12.14 4.48 4.61
C ILE A 83 -11.91 4.36 3.11
N THR A 84 -10.66 4.57 2.69
CA THR A 84 -10.27 4.58 1.27
C THR A 84 -9.05 3.74 0.96
N ALA A 85 -8.20 3.47 1.96
CA ALA A 85 -7.07 2.58 1.84
C ALA A 85 -6.82 1.86 3.17
N ILE A 86 -6.32 0.63 3.10
CA ILE A 86 -5.77 -0.08 4.26
C ILE A 86 -4.45 -0.74 3.87
N GLU A 87 -3.55 -0.87 4.83
CA GLU A 87 -2.27 -1.58 4.65
C GLU A 87 -1.78 -2.11 6.00
N TRP A 88 -1.18 -3.30 6.00
CA TRP A 88 -0.58 -3.87 7.19
C TRP A 88 0.80 -3.27 7.43
N LEU A 89 1.10 -2.87 8.67
CA LEU A 89 2.44 -2.52 9.09
C LEU A 89 2.94 -3.57 10.09
N VAL A 90 4.02 -4.26 9.72
CA VAL A 90 4.57 -5.38 10.50
C VAL A 90 6.03 -5.09 10.82
N PHE A 91 6.30 -4.73 12.07
CA PHE A 91 7.64 -4.46 12.60
C PHE A 91 8.00 -5.54 13.61
N ASP A 92 8.77 -6.54 13.16
CA ASP A 92 9.13 -7.71 13.97
C ASP A 92 7.90 -8.43 14.54
N ASP A 93 7.67 -8.32 15.86
CA ASP A 93 6.52 -8.86 16.58
C ASP A 93 5.30 -7.93 16.60
N ILE A 94 5.50 -6.63 16.35
CA ILE A 94 4.44 -5.62 16.35
C ILE A 94 3.71 -5.62 15.01
N LYS A 95 2.38 -5.80 15.06
CA LYS A 95 1.48 -5.77 13.92
C LYS A 95 0.37 -4.75 14.15
N VAL A 96 0.18 -3.85 13.21
CA VAL A 96 -0.91 -2.87 13.23
C VAL A 96 -1.54 -2.73 11.86
N ILE A 97 -2.79 -2.26 11.81
CA ILE A 97 -3.47 -1.92 10.55
C ILE A 97 -3.44 -0.40 10.37
N ALA A 98 -2.88 0.05 9.25
CA ALA A 98 -2.92 1.44 8.84
C ALA A 98 -4.14 1.67 7.94
N ILE A 99 -4.84 2.78 8.17
CA ILE A 99 -6.07 3.15 7.46
C ILE A 99 -5.90 4.57 6.91
N GLY A 100 -6.18 4.74 5.62
CA GLY A 100 -6.29 6.05 4.98
C GLY A 100 -7.76 6.42 4.77
N THR A 101 -8.09 7.70 4.99
CA THR A 101 -9.46 8.20 4.82
C THR A 101 -9.63 9.11 3.59
N SER A 102 -10.88 9.34 3.20
CA SER A 102 -11.26 10.27 2.13
C SER A 102 -10.92 11.73 2.43
N ARG A 103 -10.63 12.05 3.69
CA ARG A 103 -10.25 13.40 4.13
C ARG A 103 -8.76 13.64 4.21
N GLY A 104 -7.96 12.58 4.21
CA GLY A 104 -6.50 12.69 4.29
C GLY A 104 -5.90 12.31 5.63
N PHE A 105 -6.70 11.70 6.51
CA PHE A 105 -6.22 11.18 7.77
C PHE A 105 -5.55 9.81 7.59
N LEU A 106 -4.36 9.66 8.15
CA LEU A 106 -3.72 8.38 8.40
C LEU A 106 -4.05 7.96 9.84
N LEU A 107 -4.68 6.80 9.98
CA LEU A 107 -4.99 6.18 11.26
C LEU A 107 -4.18 4.89 11.41
N MET A 108 -3.80 4.53 12.63
CA MET A 108 -3.18 3.24 12.95
C MET A 108 -3.94 2.60 14.11
N TYR A 109 -4.31 1.33 13.95
CA TYR A 109 -5.04 0.57 14.95
C TYR A 109 -4.29 -0.69 15.38
N SER A 110 -4.40 -1.02 16.67
CA SER A 110 -3.93 -2.29 17.23
C SER A 110 -4.77 -3.45 16.69
N LEU A 111 -4.25 -4.68 16.80
CA LEU A 111 -5.04 -5.87 16.47
C LEU A 111 -6.20 -6.11 17.43
N ARG A 112 -6.29 -5.37 18.54
CA ARG A 112 -7.43 -5.41 19.48
C ARG A 112 -8.50 -4.35 19.16
N GLY A 113 -8.22 -3.48 18.19
CA GLY A 113 -9.12 -2.41 17.76
C GLY A 113 -8.92 -1.06 18.45
N ASP A 114 -7.82 -0.89 19.20
CA ASP A 114 -7.48 0.38 19.85
C ASP A 114 -6.86 1.35 18.84
N LEU A 115 -7.27 2.62 18.87
CA LEU A 115 -6.64 3.67 18.08
C LEU A 115 -5.27 4.01 18.67
N ILE A 116 -4.22 3.80 17.90
CA ILE A 116 -2.83 4.10 18.29
C ILE A 116 -2.44 5.51 17.83
N HIS A 117 -2.75 5.85 16.58
CA HIS A 117 -2.34 7.11 15.98
C HIS A 117 -3.38 7.65 15.01
N ARG A 118 -3.54 8.98 14.99
CA ARG A 118 -4.40 9.71 14.04
C ARG A 118 -3.72 11.00 13.63
N GLN A 119 -3.53 11.20 12.34
CA GLN A 119 -2.84 12.40 11.83
C GLN A 119 -3.32 12.81 10.45
N MET A 120 -3.62 14.10 10.25
CA MET A 120 -3.82 14.69 8.93
C MET A 120 -2.49 14.74 8.17
N VAL A 121 -2.47 14.12 6.99
CA VAL A 121 -1.33 14.13 6.07
C VAL A 121 -1.43 15.33 5.13
N TYR A 122 -2.53 15.42 4.38
CA TYR A 122 -2.85 16.51 3.47
C TYR A 122 -4.34 16.49 3.15
N HIS A 123 -4.91 17.61 2.73
CA HIS A 123 -6.32 17.66 2.36
C HIS A 123 -6.59 16.79 1.11
N GLY A 124 -7.59 15.90 1.22
CA GLY A 124 -8.06 15.07 0.12
C GLY A 124 -7.93 13.58 0.39
N GLN A 125 -8.42 12.75 -0.52
CA GLN A 125 -8.47 11.31 -0.31
C GLN A 125 -7.08 10.66 -0.37
N ILE A 126 -6.77 9.84 0.63
CA ILE A 126 -5.68 8.85 0.52
C ILE A 126 -6.14 7.73 -0.40
N ILE A 127 -5.50 7.60 -1.55
CA ILE A 127 -5.84 6.60 -2.56
C ILE A 127 -5.07 5.29 -2.36
N LYS A 128 -3.87 5.34 -1.77
CA LYS A 128 -3.05 4.15 -1.52
C LYS A 128 -2.11 4.36 -0.34
N LEU A 129 -1.96 3.32 0.47
CA LEU A 129 -0.86 3.16 1.43
C LEU A 129 0.08 2.10 0.86
N ARG A 130 1.40 2.33 0.96
CA ARG A 130 2.42 1.38 0.50
C ARG A 130 3.52 1.25 1.51
N VAL A 131 3.92 0.01 1.76
CA VAL A 131 5.09 -0.31 2.56
C VAL A 131 6.28 -0.59 1.64
N ARG A 132 7.43 -0.01 1.97
CA ARG A 132 8.70 -0.27 1.29
C ARG A 132 9.74 -0.78 2.28
N GLY A 133 10.36 -1.89 1.91
CA GLY A 133 11.37 -2.58 2.69
C GLY A 133 12.83 -2.30 2.33
N THR A 134 13.72 -2.96 3.07
CA THR A 134 15.15 -2.99 2.79
C THR A 134 15.45 -3.91 1.60
N LYS A 135 16.40 -3.49 0.75
CA LYS A 135 16.92 -4.33 -0.33
C LYS A 135 17.87 -5.35 0.29
N LYS A 136 17.40 -6.56 0.60
CA LYS A 136 18.27 -7.65 1.11
C LYS A 136 19.32 -8.14 0.11
N ASP A 137 19.26 -7.69 -1.16
CA ASP A 137 20.04 -8.24 -2.27
C ASP A 137 21.26 -7.42 -2.72
N LEU A 138 21.48 -6.25 -2.14
CA LEU A 138 22.63 -5.42 -2.49
C LEU A 138 23.46 -5.08 -1.25
N MET A 139 24.77 -5.27 -1.38
CA MET A 139 25.86 -4.86 -0.48
C MET A 139 25.97 -3.33 -0.28
N GLN A 140 24.87 -2.58 -0.45
CA GLN A 140 24.84 -1.15 -0.25
C GLN A 140 23.85 -0.84 0.88
N ASP A 141 24.40 -0.34 1.99
CA ASP A 141 23.76 0.16 3.22
C ASP A 141 22.73 1.30 3.02
N ILE A 142 22.25 1.51 1.81
CA ILE A 142 21.30 2.57 1.45
C ILE A 142 19.86 2.03 1.52
N SER A 143 19.59 1.20 2.53
CA SER A 143 18.27 0.65 2.76
C SER A 143 17.49 1.58 3.68
N SER A 144 16.24 1.83 3.31
CA SER A 144 15.36 2.76 4.02
C SER A 144 14.00 2.09 4.02
N GLU A 145 13.46 1.87 5.20
CA GLU A 145 12.13 1.29 5.41
C GLU A 145 11.15 2.44 5.52
N ASP A 146 10.11 2.46 4.68
CA ASP A 146 9.23 3.62 4.59
C ASP A 146 7.77 3.20 4.44
N VAL A 147 6.88 4.04 4.96
CA VAL A 147 5.44 4.00 4.65
C VAL A 147 5.11 5.20 3.77
N CYS A 148 4.62 4.92 2.56
CA CYS A 148 4.23 5.94 1.59
C CYS A 148 2.71 6.11 1.59
N VAL A 149 2.26 7.35 1.69
CA VAL A 149 0.87 7.76 1.52
C VAL A 149 0.73 8.42 0.15
N VAL A 150 -0.13 7.87 -0.69
CA VAL A 150 -0.41 8.37 -2.04
C VAL A 150 -1.76 9.06 -2.06
N MET A 151 -1.77 10.25 -2.63
CA MET A 151 -2.93 11.11 -2.80
C MET A 151 -2.90 11.71 -4.22
N PRO A 152 -4.03 12.19 -4.77
CA PRO A 152 -4.05 12.81 -6.10
C PRO A 152 -3.04 13.97 -6.21
N GLY A 153 -1.97 13.75 -6.97
CA GLY A 153 -0.90 14.74 -7.19
C GLY A 153 0.05 14.97 -6.00
N VAL A 154 -0.05 14.16 -4.93
CA VAL A 154 0.73 14.31 -3.70
C VAL A 154 1.25 12.94 -3.23
N ILE A 155 2.51 12.91 -2.80
CA ILE A 155 3.11 11.75 -2.12
C ILE A 155 3.64 12.22 -0.78
N ALA A 156 3.35 11.48 0.29
CA ALA A 156 3.99 11.64 1.58
C ALA A 156 4.76 10.37 1.97
N ARG A 157 5.86 10.54 2.69
CA ARG A 157 6.72 9.46 3.21
C ARG A 157 6.86 9.62 4.71
N PHE A 158 6.61 8.53 5.42
CA PHE A 158 6.95 8.36 6.83
C PHE A 158 8.13 7.41 6.93
N ASP A 159 9.08 7.72 7.80
CA ASP A 159 10.21 6.83 8.05
C ASP A 159 9.75 5.64 8.91
N GLY A 160 10.16 4.44 8.53
CA GLY A 160 9.82 3.22 9.24
C GLY A 160 10.41 3.18 10.64
N SER A 161 11.57 3.81 10.87
CA SER A 161 12.17 3.89 12.21
C SER A 161 11.33 4.75 13.16
N ASP A 162 10.84 5.90 12.70
CA ASP A 162 9.97 6.79 13.48
C ASP A 162 8.65 6.09 13.85
N ILE A 163 8.03 5.38 12.90
CA ILE A 163 6.83 4.58 13.15
C ILE A 163 7.12 3.48 14.17
N ARG A 164 8.23 2.75 14.00
CA ARG A 164 8.63 1.66 14.91
C ARG A 164 8.80 2.17 16.33
N SER A 165 9.54 3.28 16.52
CA SER A 165 9.75 3.88 17.84
C SER A 165 8.44 4.36 18.48
N MET A 166 7.54 4.96 17.71
CA MET A 166 6.21 5.35 18.21
C MET A 166 5.40 4.12 18.65
N LEU A 167 5.36 3.06 17.83
CA LEU A 167 4.62 1.84 18.16
C LEU A 167 5.20 1.15 19.39
N GLN A 168 6.52 1.01 19.48
CA GLN A 168 7.19 0.41 20.64
C GLN A 168 6.84 1.17 21.93
N ARG A 169 6.87 2.50 21.90
CA ARG A 169 6.50 3.33 23.04
C ARG A 169 5.03 3.09 23.45
N TRP A 170 4.11 3.12 22.48
CA TRP A 170 2.69 2.90 22.75
C TRP A 170 2.40 1.52 23.36
N PHE A 171 3.03 0.45 22.82
CA PHE A 171 2.86 -0.89 23.38
C PHE A 171 3.49 -1.00 24.77
N GLN A 172 4.66 -0.40 25.04
CA GLN A 172 5.26 -0.40 26.38
C GLN A 172 4.39 0.31 27.41
N GLU A 173 3.87 1.50 27.08
CA GLU A 173 2.98 2.28 27.96
C GLU A 173 1.64 1.57 28.22
N THR A 174 1.08 0.91 27.22
CA THR A 174 -0.17 0.16 27.37
C THR A 174 0.02 -1.06 28.28
N HIS A 175 1.17 -1.74 28.16
CA HIS A 175 1.50 -2.85 29.06
C HIS A 175 1.76 -2.36 30.49
N SER A 176 2.43 -1.21 30.70
CA SER A 176 2.66 -0.68 32.05
C SER A 176 1.34 -0.27 32.72
N ARG A 177 0.44 0.41 32.01
CA ARG A 177 -0.91 0.76 32.53
C ARG A 177 -1.73 -0.45 32.95
N PHE A 178 -1.59 -1.57 32.25
CA PHE A 178 -2.25 -2.83 32.61
C PHE A 178 -1.70 -3.42 33.93
N TRP A 179 -0.42 -3.19 34.25
CA TRP A 179 0.20 -3.62 35.52
C TRP A 179 -0.01 -2.60 36.66
N ASP A 180 -0.10 -1.31 36.33
CA ASP A 180 -0.30 -0.21 37.28
C ASP A 180 -1.78 0.02 37.67
N GLU A 181 -2.72 -0.77 37.15
CA GLU A 181 -4.14 -0.76 37.54
C GLU A 181 -4.38 -1.17 39.02
N LYS A 182 -3.31 -1.37 39.81
CA LYS A 182 -3.34 -1.44 41.28
C LYS A 182 -2.99 -0.13 42.00
N SER A 183 -2.69 0.98 41.32
CA SER A 183 -2.51 2.28 41.97
C SER A 183 -3.06 3.45 41.17
N ASN A 184 -4.28 3.82 41.55
CA ASN A 184 -4.92 5.14 41.57
C ASN A 184 -4.88 6.07 40.32
N LYS A 185 -6.11 6.36 39.86
CA LYS A 185 -6.69 7.58 39.26
C LYS A 185 -5.77 8.79 39.07
N ASP A 186 -5.73 9.30 37.83
CA ASP A 186 -6.27 10.61 37.41
C ASP A 186 -5.94 10.80 35.92
N LEU A 187 -6.93 10.71 35.03
CA LEU A 187 -6.76 10.99 33.60
C LEU A 187 -7.20 12.42 33.34
N GLU A 188 -6.27 13.36 33.57
CA GLU A 188 -6.34 14.66 32.94
C GLU A 188 -6.07 14.51 31.44
N ASP A 189 -6.93 15.17 30.67
CA ASP A 189 -6.91 15.33 29.21
C ASP A 189 -5.64 16.09 28.80
N ASP A 190 -4.52 15.39 28.69
CA ASP A 190 -3.29 15.98 28.15
C ASP A 190 -3.37 15.97 26.63
N GLY A 191 -3.61 17.16 26.07
CA GLY A 191 -3.61 17.43 24.64
C GLY A 191 -2.28 16.98 24.03
N ASN A 192 -2.31 15.81 23.41
CA ASN A 192 -1.18 15.07 22.85
C ASN A 192 -0.54 15.77 21.63
N SER A 193 0.04 16.96 21.81
CA SER A 193 0.80 17.66 20.78
C SER A 193 2.18 17.05 20.52
N ASP A 194 2.65 16.14 21.39
CA ASP A 194 4.02 15.58 21.36
C ASP A 194 4.18 14.25 20.59
N ASN A 195 3.10 13.66 20.06
CA ASN A 195 3.16 12.36 19.36
C ASN A 195 2.92 12.43 17.84
N ARG A 196 3.16 13.58 17.19
CA ARG A 196 3.01 13.69 15.73
C ARG A 196 4.15 12.97 15.01
N LEU A 197 3.82 11.98 14.16
CA LEU A 197 4.83 11.32 13.34
C LEU A 197 5.42 12.30 12.32
N PRO A 198 6.76 12.43 12.24
CA PRO A 198 7.40 13.22 11.21
C PRO A 198 7.20 12.56 9.84
N TYR A 199 7.02 13.40 8.81
CA TYR A 199 6.92 12.94 7.43
C TYR A 199 7.51 13.96 6.48
N GLN A 200 7.74 13.54 5.24
CA GLN A 200 8.02 14.42 4.11
C GLN A 200 6.85 14.36 3.13
N ILE A 201 6.60 15.47 2.43
CA ILE A 201 5.49 15.58 1.48
C ILE A 201 5.95 16.30 0.22
N TRP A 202 5.53 15.80 -0.94
CA TRP A 202 5.92 16.32 -2.26
C TRP A 202 4.72 16.49 -3.18
N ASN A 203 4.76 17.54 -4.00
CA ASN A 203 3.81 17.74 -5.09
C ASN A 203 4.36 17.09 -6.36
N VAL A 204 3.62 16.12 -6.89
CA VAL A 204 3.96 15.35 -8.11
C VAL A 204 2.94 15.57 -9.24
N ASN A 205 2.16 16.65 -9.17
CA ASN A 205 1.05 16.94 -10.09
C ASN A 205 1.47 17.57 -11.43
N LYS A 206 2.77 17.66 -11.73
CA LYS A 206 3.28 18.32 -12.96
C LYS A 206 2.67 17.74 -14.24
N TYR A 207 2.39 16.44 -14.25
CA TYR A 207 1.86 15.71 -15.40
C TYR A 207 0.45 15.19 -15.13
N GLY A 208 -0.34 15.92 -14.35
CA GLY A 208 -1.70 15.53 -13.97
C GLY A 208 -1.75 14.76 -12.66
N SER A 209 -2.99 14.54 -12.19
CA SER A 209 -3.24 13.83 -10.94
C SER A 209 -2.96 12.33 -11.13
N CYS A 210 -2.20 11.77 -10.18
CA CYS A 210 -1.92 10.34 -10.18
C CYS A 210 -3.09 9.54 -9.61
N VAL A 211 -3.37 8.39 -10.22
CA VAL A 211 -4.30 7.37 -9.69
C VAL A 211 -3.56 6.37 -8.81
N ASP A 212 -2.25 6.25 -8.99
CA ASP A 212 -1.36 5.44 -8.18
C ASP A 212 0.08 5.98 -8.28
N ALA A 213 0.88 5.70 -7.26
CA ALA A 213 2.28 6.09 -7.20
C ALA A 213 3.07 5.21 -6.24
N ALA A 214 4.39 5.20 -6.38
CA ALA A 214 5.29 4.61 -5.40
C ALA A 214 6.66 5.28 -5.40
N ILE A 215 7.29 5.30 -4.23
CA ILE A 215 8.73 5.59 -4.10
C ILE A 215 9.48 4.29 -4.42
N THR A 216 10.30 4.29 -5.46
CA THR A 216 10.97 3.08 -5.97
C THR A 216 12.32 2.83 -5.31
N GLY A 217 12.94 3.87 -4.75
CA GLY A 217 14.19 3.76 -4.00
C GLY A 217 14.94 5.08 -3.89
N ILE A 218 16.14 5.00 -3.29
CA ILE A 218 17.05 6.14 -3.15
C ILE A 218 17.80 6.36 -4.47
N MET A 219 17.96 7.62 -4.84
CA MET A 219 18.74 8.07 -6.00
C MET A 219 20.07 8.67 -5.55
N PRO A 220 21.13 8.51 -6.36
CA PRO A 220 22.36 9.27 -6.15
C PRO A 220 22.06 10.78 -6.31
N PRO A 221 22.83 11.67 -5.67
CA PRO A 221 22.67 13.11 -5.83
C PRO A 221 22.82 13.53 -7.30
N PRO A 222 22.21 14.66 -7.73
CA PRO A 222 22.44 15.21 -9.05
C PRO A 222 23.93 15.48 -9.27
N LEU A 223 24.40 15.37 -10.53
CA LEU A 223 25.82 15.46 -10.89
C LEU A 223 26.52 16.74 -10.37
N MET A 224 25.77 17.84 -10.23
CA MET A 224 26.27 19.14 -9.73
C MET A 224 26.04 19.37 -8.22
N GLU A 225 25.46 18.41 -7.50
CA GLU A 225 25.14 18.49 -6.07
C GLU A 225 25.84 17.38 -5.27
N LEU A 226 26.97 16.86 -5.77
CA LEU A 226 27.68 15.69 -5.23
C LEU A 226 28.15 15.85 -3.77
N GLN A 227 28.29 17.08 -3.27
CA GLN A 227 28.67 17.38 -1.89
C GLN A 227 27.46 17.57 -0.93
N SER A 228 26.24 17.35 -1.41
CA SER A 228 25.03 17.46 -0.59
C SER A 228 24.87 16.23 0.31
N SER A 229 24.69 16.44 1.62
CA SER A 229 24.29 15.37 2.56
C SER A 229 22.82 14.94 2.41
N GLN A 230 22.11 15.47 1.41
CA GLN A 230 20.68 15.26 1.20
C GLN A 230 20.39 13.91 0.56
N ARG A 231 19.35 13.24 1.07
CA ARG A 231 18.81 12.04 0.43
C ARG A 231 17.82 12.45 -0.67
N TYR A 232 17.94 11.75 -1.81
CA TYR A 232 17.01 11.88 -2.92
C TYR A 232 16.29 10.56 -3.12
N TYR A 233 15.01 10.61 -3.43
CA TYR A 233 14.20 9.44 -3.73
C TYR A 233 13.69 9.51 -5.17
N CYS A 234 13.50 8.35 -5.80
CA CYS A 234 12.79 8.24 -7.07
C CYS A 234 11.33 7.91 -6.76
N ALA A 235 10.40 8.69 -7.30
CA ALA A 235 8.99 8.38 -7.31
C ALA A 235 8.51 8.13 -8.73
N VAL A 236 7.71 7.09 -8.90
CA VAL A 236 6.96 6.81 -10.12
C VAL A 236 5.49 7.01 -9.83
N THR A 237 4.82 7.73 -10.71
CA THR A 237 3.39 8.02 -10.68
C THR A 237 2.76 7.55 -11.99
N ILE A 238 1.49 7.17 -11.94
CA ILE A 238 0.71 6.80 -13.11
C ILE A 238 -0.65 7.51 -13.04
N GLY A 239 -1.22 7.85 -14.19
CA GLY A 239 -2.52 8.53 -14.24
C GLY A 239 -3.04 8.75 -15.65
N ASP A 240 -3.99 9.66 -15.74
CA ASP A 240 -4.77 9.91 -16.95
C ASP A 240 -3.98 10.65 -18.03
N ASP A 241 -3.25 11.69 -17.64
CA ASP A 241 -2.51 12.57 -18.57
C ASP A 241 -1.17 11.95 -19.01
N ALA A 242 -0.56 11.17 -18.14
CA ALA A 242 0.67 10.43 -18.39
C ALA A 242 0.57 9.02 -17.80
N VAL A 243 0.75 8.01 -18.66
CA VAL A 243 0.73 6.60 -18.25
C VAL A 243 1.82 6.34 -17.20
N ILE A 244 2.98 6.99 -17.35
CA ILE A 244 4.09 6.94 -16.39
C ILE A 244 4.70 8.32 -16.28
N SER A 245 4.93 8.80 -15.06
CA SER A 245 5.81 9.95 -14.80
C SER A 245 6.75 9.64 -13.64
N ALA A 246 8.00 10.08 -13.74
CA ALA A 246 9.01 9.87 -12.71
C ALA A 246 9.54 11.20 -12.17
N PHE A 247 9.79 11.23 -10.87
CA PHE A 247 10.24 12.41 -10.13
C PHE A 247 11.40 12.05 -9.21
N ARG A 248 12.30 13.01 -9.03
CA ARG A 248 13.30 13.02 -7.98
C ARG A 248 12.78 13.87 -6.83
N LEU A 249 12.66 13.26 -5.67
CA LEU A 249 12.14 13.87 -4.45
C LEU A 249 13.32 14.22 -3.54
N SER A 250 13.43 15.48 -3.10
CA SER A 250 14.46 15.88 -2.15
C SER A 250 13.92 15.86 -0.72
N GLU A 251 14.76 15.50 0.24
CA GLU A 251 14.42 15.60 1.66
C GLU A 251 14.37 17.07 2.17
N ASP A 252 15.13 17.97 1.55
CA ASP A 252 15.26 19.37 2.01
C ASP A 252 13.99 20.20 1.80
N ARG A 253 13.57 20.84 2.90
CA ARG A 253 12.41 21.74 2.97
C ARG A 253 12.77 23.18 2.57
N LYS A 254 14.03 23.58 2.69
CA LYS A 254 14.48 24.99 2.57
C LYS A 254 14.45 25.54 1.14
N ARG A 255 14.19 24.70 0.12
CA ARG A 255 14.29 25.08 -1.31
C ARG A 255 12.99 24.93 -2.11
N SER A 256 11.86 24.73 -1.45
CA SER A 256 10.57 24.64 -2.15
C SER A 256 10.00 26.02 -2.46
N LEU A 257 10.49 26.63 -3.55
CA LEU A 257 9.93 27.88 -4.10
C LEU A 257 8.56 27.66 -4.78
N VAL A 258 8.01 26.45 -4.75
CA VAL A 258 6.75 26.08 -5.42
C VAL A 258 5.54 26.07 -4.45
N GLY A 259 5.78 26.28 -3.15
CA GLY A 259 4.75 26.19 -2.11
C GLY A 259 3.75 27.37 -2.03
N VAL A 260 3.90 28.43 -2.83
CA VAL A 260 3.08 29.66 -2.70
C VAL A 260 2.10 29.88 -3.87
N ILE A 261 2.19 29.15 -4.99
CA ILE A 261 1.41 29.49 -6.20
C ILE A 261 0.23 28.55 -6.50
N LEU A 262 0.06 27.42 -5.80
CA LEU A 262 -1.00 26.45 -6.14
C LEU A 262 -2.20 26.38 -5.19
N SER A 263 -2.38 27.35 -4.28
CA SER A 263 -3.63 27.51 -3.53
C SER A 263 -4.72 28.28 -4.29
N LYS A 264 -4.51 28.65 -5.56
CA LYS A 264 -5.41 29.53 -6.33
C LYS A 264 -6.16 28.90 -7.51
N VAL A 265 -6.13 27.59 -7.71
CA VAL A 265 -6.96 26.97 -8.75
C VAL A 265 -7.59 25.66 -8.27
N MET A 266 -8.59 25.78 -7.39
CA MET A 266 -9.69 24.82 -7.32
C MET A 266 -10.97 25.62 -7.54
N PRO A 267 -11.80 25.32 -8.55
CA PRO A 267 -13.15 25.87 -8.67
C PRO A 267 -14.03 25.15 -7.64
N VAL A 268 -13.94 25.58 -6.38
CA VAL A 268 -14.93 25.25 -5.37
C VAL A 268 -16.05 26.27 -5.56
N THR A 269 -17.01 25.96 -6.44
CA THR A 269 -18.30 26.65 -6.48
C THR A 269 -19.05 26.33 -5.20
N PHE A 270 -18.72 27.03 -4.12
CA PHE A 270 -19.57 27.12 -2.94
C PHE A 270 -19.97 28.58 -2.78
N SER A 271 -21.28 28.77 -2.85
CA SER A 271 -22.03 30.00 -2.73
C SER A 271 -21.59 30.86 -1.54
N THR A 272 -20.89 31.96 -1.81
CA THR A 272 -20.85 33.13 -0.93
C THR A 272 -22.14 33.94 -1.12
N ILE A 273 -23.21 33.57 -0.43
CA ILE A 273 -24.22 34.59 -0.08
C ILE A 273 -23.65 35.34 1.12
N ALA A 274 -23.03 36.48 0.84
CA ALA A 274 -22.72 37.48 1.84
C ALA A 274 -24.04 38.04 2.39
N SER A 275 -24.42 37.63 3.60
CA SER A 275 -25.49 38.30 4.33
C SER A 275 -24.91 39.48 5.10
N PHE A 276 -25.07 40.67 4.55
CA PHE A 276 -24.94 41.93 5.27
C PHE A 276 -26.17 42.08 6.18
N SER A 277 -25.97 42.09 7.49
CA SER A 277 -26.85 42.80 8.44
C SER A 277 -26.07 43.13 9.70
N LYS A 278 -25.86 44.42 9.92
CA LYS A 278 -25.33 44.98 11.16
C LYS A 278 -26.36 44.85 12.28
N MET A 279 -25.87 44.45 13.46
CA MET A 279 -26.21 44.99 14.78
C MET A 279 -27.59 44.66 15.37
N ILE A 280 -27.61 43.88 16.46
CA ILE A 280 -28.28 44.20 17.75
C ILE A 280 -27.62 43.35 18.85
N TRP A 281 -27.37 43.99 19.99
CA TRP A 281 -26.69 43.53 21.20
C TRP A 281 -27.22 42.23 21.83
N ARG A 282 -26.30 41.32 22.21
CA ARG A 282 -26.30 40.54 23.48
C ARG A 282 -24.97 39.81 23.68
N SER A 283 -24.54 39.73 24.94
CA SER A 283 -23.32 39.07 25.42
C SER A 283 -23.43 37.53 25.48
N GLU A 284 -22.27 36.87 25.29
CA GLU A 284 -21.92 35.41 25.40
C GLU A 284 -22.25 34.47 24.21
N PRO A 285 -21.50 33.35 24.02
CA PRO A 285 -20.13 33.01 24.44
C PRO A 285 -19.16 32.94 23.24
N THR A 286 -17.85 33.00 23.51
CA THR A 286 -16.80 32.83 22.50
C THR A 286 -16.91 31.46 21.81
N PRO A 287 -16.96 31.37 20.47
CA PRO A 287 -16.85 30.10 19.79
C PRO A 287 -15.44 29.56 19.99
N THR A 288 -15.32 28.43 20.68
CA THR A 288 -14.13 27.59 20.68
C THR A 288 -13.89 27.10 19.25
N SER A 289 -13.16 27.89 18.46
CA SER A 289 -12.65 27.41 17.17
C SER A 289 -11.69 26.28 17.46
N LYS A 290 -12.02 25.06 17.02
CA LYS A 290 -11.05 23.96 16.96
C LYS A 290 -9.82 24.49 16.22
N PRO A 291 -8.59 24.33 16.77
CA PRO A 291 -7.40 24.81 16.09
C PRO A 291 -7.31 24.15 14.72
N GLU A 292 -7.27 24.94 13.65
CA GLU A 292 -6.97 24.44 12.31
C GLU A 292 -5.60 23.75 12.35
N GLU A 293 -5.57 22.45 12.08
CA GLU A 293 -4.34 21.66 12.06
C GLU A 293 -3.39 22.22 10.97
N LYS A 294 -2.26 22.80 11.39
CA LYS A 294 -1.27 23.37 10.45
C LYS A 294 -0.70 22.28 9.54
N LEU A 295 -0.89 22.43 8.22
CA LEU A 295 -0.29 21.56 7.21
C LEU A 295 1.20 21.82 7.02
N GLN A 296 1.91 20.76 6.65
CA GLN A 296 3.34 20.81 6.37
C GLN A 296 3.62 21.39 4.97
N SER A 297 4.70 22.17 4.84
CA SER A 297 5.18 22.67 3.54
C SER A 297 5.76 21.55 2.68
N PHE A 298 5.45 21.58 1.37
CA PHE A 298 6.02 20.64 0.40
C PHE A 298 7.54 20.78 0.28
N ALA A 299 8.25 19.65 0.25
CA ALA A 299 9.63 19.57 -0.20
C ALA A 299 9.70 19.55 -1.74
N ARG A 300 10.90 19.75 -2.30
CA ARG A 300 11.07 19.87 -3.76
C ARG A 300 10.93 18.51 -4.44
N ALA A 301 10.10 18.46 -5.49
CA ALA A 301 10.04 17.36 -6.44
C ALA A 301 10.43 17.87 -7.83
N SER A 302 11.48 17.30 -8.42
CA SER A 302 11.90 17.60 -9.79
C SER A 302 11.51 16.46 -10.72
N SER A 303 10.93 16.84 -11.85
CA SER A 303 10.58 15.90 -12.91
C SER A 303 11.82 15.27 -13.53
N LEU A 304 11.79 13.95 -13.73
CA LEU A 304 12.84 13.19 -14.41
C LEU A 304 12.43 12.83 -15.84
N THR A 305 11.30 12.14 -15.99
CA THR A 305 10.77 11.73 -17.30
C THR A 305 9.25 11.56 -17.24
N CYS A 306 8.61 11.55 -18.40
CA CYS A 306 7.20 11.20 -18.54
C CYS A 306 6.96 10.43 -19.84
N LEU A 307 6.09 9.41 -19.78
CA LEU A 307 5.54 8.70 -20.91
C LEU A 307 4.07 9.09 -21.08
N LYS A 308 3.80 9.92 -22.09
CA LYS A 308 2.44 10.22 -22.55
C LYS A 308 2.10 9.30 -23.72
N ASP A 309 0.98 8.59 -23.63
CA ASP A 309 0.56 7.61 -24.64
C ASP A 309 -0.97 7.68 -24.81
N TYR A 310 -1.48 8.86 -25.18
CA TYR A 310 -2.91 9.05 -25.41
C TYR A 310 -3.41 8.11 -26.52
N PRO A 311 -4.58 7.45 -26.38
CA PRO A 311 -5.62 7.66 -25.36
C PRO A 311 -5.49 6.78 -24.10
N ARG A 312 -4.32 6.17 -23.87
CA ARG A 312 -4.11 5.27 -22.74
C ARG A 312 -3.84 6.04 -21.46
N LYS A 313 -4.39 5.51 -20.38
CA LYS A 313 -4.27 6.01 -19.01
C LYS A 313 -3.63 4.93 -18.17
N GLY A 314 -2.71 5.29 -17.27
CA GLY A 314 -2.19 4.33 -16.29
C GLY A 314 -3.25 4.04 -15.23
N GLU A 315 -3.38 2.78 -14.83
CA GLU A 315 -4.43 2.36 -13.89
C GLU A 315 -3.89 1.79 -12.57
N LYS A 316 -2.91 0.87 -12.63
CA LYS A 316 -2.36 0.21 -11.43
C LYS A 316 -0.85 0.10 -11.52
N LEU A 317 -0.18 0.27 -10.38
CA LEU A 317 1.26 0.12 -10.23
C LEU A 317 1.57 -0.95 -9.17
N THR A 318 2.41 -1.93 -9.51
CA THR A 318 2.97 -2.90 -8.57
C THR A 318 4.49 -2.85 -8.64
N LEU A 319 5.16 -2.71 -7.50
CA LEU A 319 6.62 -2.77 -7.40
C LEU A 319 7.11 -4.18 -7.13
N SER A 320 8.28 -4.54 -7.68
CA SER A 320 9.02 -5.69 -7.20
C SER A 320 9.51 -5.42 -5.77
N PRO A 321 9.75 -6.44 -4.94
CA PRO A 321 10.21 -6.22 -3.56
C PRO A 321 11.56 -5.51 -3.45
N SER A 322 12.43 -5.71 -4.44
CA SER A 322 13.68 -4.96 -4.60
C SER A 322 13.47 -3.49 -5.02
N GLY A 323 12.27 -3.11 -5.44
CA GLY A 323 11.94 -1.82 -6.03
C GLY A 323 12.59 -1.55 -7.39
N THR A 324 13.30 -2.53 -7.99
CA THR A 324 14.04 -2.36 -9.25
C THR A 324 13.18 -2.52 -10.50
N LEU A 325 12.03 -3.16 -10.38
CA LEU A 325 11.05 -3.32 -11.45
C LEU A 325 9.68 -2.82 -10.97
N ALA A 326 8.88 -2.32 -11.91
CA ALA A 326 7.47 -2.00 -11.68
C ALA A 326 6.61 -2.55 -12.82
N ALA A 327 5.51 -3.21 -12.49
CA ALA A 327 4.48 -3.58 -13.44
C ALA A 327 3.39 -2.50 -13.43
N ILE A 328 3.06 -1.96 -14.60
CA ILE A 328 2.08 -0.88 -14.78
C ILE A 328 1.03 -1.33 -15.77
N THR A 329 -0.24 -1.33 -15.37
CA THR A 329 -1.37 -1.63 -16.27
C THR A 329 -1.93 -0.35 -16.86
N ASP A 330 -2.41 -0.42 -18.11
CA ASP A 330 -3.12 0.70 -18.74
C ASP A 330 -4.58 0.36 -19.13
N SER A 331 -5.34 1.41 -19.39
CA SER A 331 -6.77 1.34 -19.70
C SER A 331 -7.14 0.62 -21.00
N LEU A 332 -6.17 0.39 -21.89
CA LEU A 332 -6.41 -0.33 -23.15
C LEU A 332 -5.87 -1.76 -23.12
N GLY A 333 -5.41 -2.23 -21.96
CA GLY A 333 -5.00 -3.61 -21.73
C GLY A 333 -3.57 -3.92 -22.13
N ARG A 334 -2.64 -2.97 -21.96
CA ARG A 334 -1.21 -3.31 -21.90
C ARG A 334 -0.74 -3.38 -20.46
N ILE A 335 0.30 -4.18 -20.26
CA ILE A 335 1.10 -4.22 -19.04
C ILE A 335 2.52 -3.84 -19.44
N LEU A 336 3.07 -2.81 -18.81
CA LEU A 336 4.43 -2.33 -19.02
C LEU A 336 5.30 -2.78 -17.84
N LEU A 337 6.42 -3.43 -18.12
CA LEU A 337 7.47 -3.68 -17.12
C LEU A 337 8.48 -2.53 -17.21
N LEU A 338 8.50 -1.68 -16.21
CA LEU A 338 9.43 -0.55 -16.07
C LEU A 338 10.65 -0.99 -15.25
N ASP A 339 11.85 -0.73 -15.76
CA ASP A 339 13.06 -0.69 -14.93
C ASP A 339 13.10 0.66 -14.20
N THR A 340 13.04 0.63 -12.88
CA THR A 340 12.86 1.84 -12.07
C THR A 340 14.15 2.64 -11.88
N GLN A 341 15.31 2.04 -12.16
CA GLN A 341 16.60 2.71 -12.09
C GLN A 341 16.89 3.44 -13.41
N ALA A 342 16.71 2.73 -14.53
CA ALA A 342 16.89 3.31 -15.86
C ALA A 342 15.69 4.19 -16.28
N LEU A 343 14.52 4.01 -15.67
CA LEU A 343 13.25 4.63 -16.05
C LEU A 343 12.85 4.30 -17.49
N VAL A 344 13.11 3.06 -17.92
CA VAL A 344 12.82 2.56 -19.28
C VAL A 344 11.90 1.34 -19.21
N VAL A 345 10.93 1.26 -20.10
CA VAL A 345 10.07 0.08 -20.26
C VAL A 345 10.87 -1.03 -20.94
N VAL A 346 11.09 -2.13 -20.23
CA VAL A 346 11.91 -3.27 -20.68
C VAL A 346 11.08 -4.42 -21.27
N ARG A 347 9.77 -4.47 -21.01
CA ARG A 347 8.86 -5.48 -21.57
C ARG A 347 7.42 -4.98 -21.63
N ILE A 348 6.65 -5.46 -22.62
CA ILE A 348 5.23 -5.14 -22.79
C ILE A 348 4.43 -6.43 -23.02
N TRP A 349 3.32 -6.60 -22.29
CA TRP A 349 2.28 -7.58 -22.61
C TRP A 349 1.03 -6.87 -23.12
N LYS A 350 0.34 -7.46 -24.10
CA LYS A 350 -0.85 -6.87 -24.75
C LYS A 350 -2.08 -7.75 -24.59
N GLY A 351 -3.26 -7.14 -24.54
CA GLY A 351 -4.54 -7.83 -24.44
C GLY A 351 -4.90 -8.24 -23.00
N TYR A 352 -4.46 -7.49 -22.00
CA TYR A 352 -4.66 -7.73 -20.57
C TYR A 352 -5.47 -6.60 -19.92
N ARG A 353 -6.63 -6.27 -20.49
CA ARG A 353 -7.52 -5.24 -19.92
C ARG A 353 -8.02 -5.67 -18.54
N ASP A 354 -8.07 -4.72 -17.60
CA ASP A 354 -8.44 -4.88 -16.19
C ASP A 354 -7.54 -5.85 -15.40
N ALA A 355 -6.34 -6.14 -15.91
CA ALA A 355 -5.43 -7.06 -15.24
C ALA A 355 -4.94 -6.54 -13.89
N ASN A 356 -4.54 -7.46 -13.02
CA ASN A 356 -3.79 -7.17 -11.80
C ASN A 356 -2.48 -7.95 -11.84
N CYS A 357 -1.41 -7.33 -11.36
CA CYS A 357 -0.07 -7.89 -11.44
C CYS A 357 0.56 -7.98 -10.05
N PHE A 358 1.18 -9.12 -9.75
CA PHE A 358 1.93 -9.35 -8.52
C PHE A 358 3.26 -10.04 -8.82
N PHE A 359 4.32 -9.65 -8.13
CA PHE A 359 5.62 -10.30 -8.27
C PHE A 359 5.67 -11.53 -7.37
N MET A 360 6.12 -12.64 -7.93
CA MET A 360 6.28 -13.92 -7.22
C MET A 360 7.60 -14.57 -7.60
N GLU A 361 8.02 -15.55 -6.83
CA GLU A 361 9.25 -16.31 -7.08
C GLU A 361 8.93 -17.77 -7.36
N MET A 362 9.42 -18.26 -8.50
CA MET A 362 9.27 -19.64 -8.94
C MET A 362 10.60 -20.36 -8.78
N LEU A 363 10.56 -21.55 -8.21
CA LEU A 363 11.73 -22.42 -8.10
C LEU A 363 12.19 -22.80 -9.52
N VAL A 364 13.45 -22.53 -9.82
CA VAL A 364 14.08 -22.94 -11.08
C VAL A 364 14.39 -24.42 -10.97
N ASN A 365 13.80 -25.22 -11.87
CA ASN A 365 14.01 -26.66 -11.87
C ASN A 365 15.51 -26.95 -12.07
N ARG A 366 16.19 -27.46 -11.03
CA ARG A 366 17.56 -27.97 -11.17
C ARG A 366 17.41 -29.38 -11.73
N ASP A 367 17.65 -29.56 -13.02
CA ASP A 367 17.73 -30.89 -13.65
C ASP A 367 18.66 -31.83 -12.83
N ASP A 368 18.04 -32.75 -12.10
CA ASP A 368 18.39 -34.13 -11.74
C ASP A 368 19.86 -34.61 -11.52
N LYS A 369 20.83 -33.74 -11.22
CA LYS A 369 22.21 -34.21 -10.87
C LYS A 369 22.80 -33.67 -9.58
N ARG A 370 22.08 -32.81 -8.85
CA ARG A 370 22.50 -32.33 -7.51
C ARG A 370 21.53 -32.71 -6.38
N ALA A 371 20.41 -33.36 -6.70
CA ALA A 371 19.42 -33.81 -5.73
C ALA A 371 19.83 -35.08 -4.95
N SER A 372 21.04 -35.59 -5.18
CA SER A 372 21.57 -36.76 -4.47
C SER A 372 21.99 -36.48 -3.01
N SER A 373 21.88 -35.24 -2.52
CA SER A 373 22.00 -34.93 -1.10
C SER A 373 20.64 -34.50 -0.54
N SER A 374 20.07 -35.36 0.31
CA SER A 374 18.73 -35.26 0.91
C SER A 374 18.51 -34.08 1.88
N TYR A 375 19.32 -33.02 1.82
CA TYR A 375 19.35 -31.93 2.81
C TYR A 375 19.50 -30.52 2.22
N HIS A 376 19.39 -30.31 0.91
CA HIS A 376 19.51 -28.96 0.33
C HIS A 376 18.21 -28.16 0.51
N VAL A 377 18.16 -27.29 1.51
CA VAL A 377 17.10 -26.27 1.65
C VAL A 377 17.30 -25.23 0.53
N PRO A 378 16.31 -25.00 -0.36
CA PRO A 378 16.45 -24.04 -1.46
C PRO A 378 16.78 -22.63 -0.96
N GLY A 379 17.86 -22.06 -1.47
CA GLY A 379 18.26 -20.68 -1.20
C GLY A 379 17.66 -19.72 -2.22
N LYS A 380 17.85 -18.41 -2.02
CA LYS A 380 17.37 -17.37 -2.94
C LYS A 380 17.78 -17.60 -4.40
N SER A 381 19.01 -18.07 -4.63
CA SER A 381 19.55 -18.31 -5.98
C SER A 381 18.83 -19.44 -6.73
N ASP A 382 18.06 -20.28 -6.06
CA ASP A 382 17.27 -21.33 -6.67
C ASP A 382 15.93 -20.81 -7.21
N TYR A 383 15.57 -19.55 -6.95
CA TYR A 383 14.33 -18.93 -7.41
C TYR A 383 14.58 -17.93 -8.54
N CYS A 384 13.61 -17.84 -9.44
CA CYS A 384 13.54 -16.78 -10.43
C CYS A 384 12.36 -15.85 -10.15
N LEU A 385 12.58 -14.56 -10.34
CA LEU A 385 11.53 -13.55 -10.23
C LEU A 385 10.59 -13.64 -11.43
N CYS A 386 9.31 -13.74 -11.13
CA CYS A 386 8.20 -13.83 -12.06
C CYS A 386 7.14 -12.77 -11.76
N LEU A 387 6.24 -12.58 -12.72
CA LEU A 387 5.05 -11.75 -12.59
C LEU A 387 3.83 -12.62 -12.83
N ALA A 388 3.01 -12.76 -11.80
CA ALA A 388 1.67 -13.28 -11.90
C ALA A 388 0.76 -12.19 -12.48
N ILE A 389 0.17 -12.46 -13.63
CA ILE A 389 -0.79 -11.61 -14.32
C ILE A 389 -2.16 -12.26 -14.19
N HIS A 390 -3.00 -11.72 -13.33
CA HIS A 390 -4.41 -12.09 -13.27
C HIS A 390 -5.19 -11.26 -14.29
N ALA A 391 -5.84 -11.93 -15.24
CA ALA A 391 -6.63 -11.33 -16.31
C ALA A 391 -8.12 -11.72 -16.16
N PRO A 392 -8.91 -10.97 -15.37
CA PRO A 392 -10.29 -11.34 -15.04
C PRO A 392 -11.17 -11.55 -16.27
N ARG A 393 -11.05 -10.68 -17.29
CA ARG A 393 -11.83 -10.79 -18.55
C ARG A 393 -11.59 -12.09 -19.31
N LYS A 394 -10.40 -12.66 -19.17
CA LYS A 394 -10.03 -13.92 -19.83
C LYS A 394 -10.24 -15.13 -18.92
N GLY A 395 -10.50 -14.93 -17.63
CA GLY A 395 -10.61 -16.02 -16.64
C GLY A 395 -9.31 -16.80 -16.45
N ILE A 396 -8.15 -16.14 -16.50
CA ILE A 396 -6.84 -16.79 -16.47
C ILE A 396 -5.84 -16.01 -15.62
N ILE A 397 -4.97 -16.76 -14.94
CA ILE A 397 -3.74 -16.28 -14.32
C ILE A 397 -2.56 -16.83 -15.11
N GLU A 398 -1.69 -15.96 -15.59
CA GLU A 398 -0.44 -16.34 -16.25
C GLU A 398 0.76 -15.92 -15.41
N VAL A 399 1.78 -16.78 -15.30
CA VAL A 399 3.04 -16.44 -14.65
C VAL A 399 4.12 -16.33 -15.72
N TRP A 400 4.80 -15.19 -15.75
CA TRP A 400 5.85 -14.88 -16.72
C TRP A 400 7.17 -14.64 -16.00
N GLN A 401 8.25 -15.25 -16.46
CA GLN A 401 9.59 -14.95 -15.94
C GLN A 401 10.02 -13.55 -16.39
N MET A 402 10.69 -12.80 -15.50
CA MET A 402 11.03 -11.39 -15.73
C MET A 402 12.03 -11.12 -16.85
N ARG A 403 12.02 -9.85 -17.30
CA ARG A 403 12.80 -9.27 -18.41
C ARG A 403 12.59 -9.93 -19.78
N THR A 404 13.13 -11.11 -20.02
CA THR A 404 13.07 -11.79 -21.33
C THR A 404 12.60 -13.23 -21.23
N GLY A 405 12.24 -13.71 -20.04
CA GLY A 405 11.86 -15.10 -19.83
C GLY A 405 10.47 -15.48 -20.38
N PRO A 406 10.21 -16.79 -20.58
CA PRO A 406 8.96 -17.31 -21.12
C PRO A 406 7.79 -17.21 -20.12
N ARG A 407 6.59 -17.57 -20.60
CA ARG A 407 5.45 -17.90 -19.74
C ARG A 407 5.71 -19.26 -19.12
N VAL A 408 5.75 -19.32 -17.79
CA VAL A 408 6.06 -20.55 -17.04
C VAL A 408 4.80 -21.29 -16.59
N LEU A 409 3.68 -20.57 -16.40
CA LEU A 409 2.44 -21.15 -15.90
C LEU A 409 1.21 -20.42 -16.47
N ALA A 410 0.12 -21.16 -16.66
CA ALA A 410 -1.18 -20.64 -17.04
C ALA A 410 -2.28 -21.46 -16.36
N ILE A 411 -3.09 -20.81 -15.52
CA ILE A 411 -4.16 -21.45 -14.73
C ILE A 411 -5.48 -20.76 -15.06
N GLN A 412 -6.53 -21.55 -15.25
CA GLN A 412 -7.89 -21.02 -15.33
C GLN A 412 -8.36 -20.55 -13.94
N CYS A 413 -9.05 -19.42 -13.91
CA CYS A 413 -9.48 -18.77 -12.70
C CYS A 413 -10.99 -18.48 -12.80
N ALA A 414 -11.73 -18.75 -11.73
CA ALA A 414 -13.15 -18.43 -11.67
C ALA A 414 -13.36 -16.91 -11.72
N LYS A 415 -14.57 -16.50 -12.15
CA LYS A 415 -14.99 -15.10 -12.03
C LYS A 415 -15.02 -14.71 -10.55
N GLY A 416 -14.83 -13.42 -10.27
CA GLY A 416 -14.88 -12.91 -8.89
C GLY A 416 -13.67 -13.25 -8.02
N CYS A 417 -12.68 -13.99 -8.54
CA CYS A 417 -11.43 -14.21 -7.82
C CYS A 417 -10.56 -12.95 -7.75
N ARG A 418 -9.69 -12.89 -6.73
CA ARG A 418 -8.73 -11.81 -6.54
C ARG A 418 -7.37 -12.35 -6.14
N LEU A 419 -6.31 -11.85 -6.80
CA LEU A 419 -4.95 -12.13 -6.38
C LEU A 419 -4.52 -11.21 -5.24
N LEU A 420 -3.80 -11.79 -4.29
CA LEU A 420 -3.26 -11.16 -3.10
C LEU A 420 -1.79 -11.52 -2.92
N GLN A 421 -1.08 -10.68 -2.19
CA GLN A 421 0.31 -10.91 -1.80
C GLN A 421 0.44 -10.59 -0.31
N PRO A 422 1.23 -11.37 0.45
CA PRO A 422 1.56 -11.01 1.83
C PRO A 422 2.12 -9.59 1.91
N THR A 423 1.79 -8.88 2.98
CA THR A 423 2.43 -7.60 3.28
C THR A 423 3.93 -7.78 3.53
N TYR A 424 4.67 -6.69 3.35
CA TYR A 424 6.08 -6.66 3.68
C TYR A 424 6.29 -6.61 5.22
N ARG A 425 7.30 -7.32 5.71
CA ARG A 425 7.70 -7.32 7.12
C ARG A 425 9.00 -6.54 7.31
N PHE A 426 8.93 -5.46 8.08
CA PHE A 426 10.08 -4.66 8.48
C PHE A 426 10.98 -5.45 9.44
N GLY A 427 12.29 -5.20 9.39
CA GLY A 427 13.24 -5.75 10.36
C GLY A 427 13.53 -7.25 10.32
N SER A 428 12.91 -8.04 9.41
CA SER A 428 13.09 -9.50 9.32
C SER A 428 14.57 -9.91 9.41
N LEU A 429 14.93 -10.50 10.56
CA LEU A 429 16.28 -10.91 10.97
C LEU A 429 16.96 -11.83 9.94
N SER A 430 18.29 -11.71 9.85
CA SER A 430 19.18 -12.46 8.95
C SER A 430 19.10 -13.98 9.09
N ASP A 431 18.66 -14.48 10.26
CA ASP A 431 18.76 -15.90 10.61
C ASP A 431 17.50 -16.72 10.25
N SER A 432 16.50 -16.09 9.65
CA SER A 432 15.30 -16.79 9.16
C SER A 432 15.55 -17.46 7.79
N PRO A 433 14.98 -18.65 7.54
CA PRO A 433 15.10 -19.29 6.24
C PRO A 433 14.51 -18.40 5.15
N TYR A 434 15.07 -18.48 3.94
CA TYR A 434 14.59 -17.70 2.80
C TYR A 434 13.12 -18.02 2.49
N VAL A 435 12.24 -17.04 2.64
CA VAL A 435 10.84 -17.15 2.25
C VAL A 435 10.67 -16.49 0.89
N PRO A 436 10.41 -17.26 -0.19
CA PRO A 436 10.22 -16.69 -1.51
C PRO A 436 8.90 -15.94 -1.60
N LEU A 437 8.79 -15.09 -2.61
CA LEU A 437 7.60 -14.29 -2.86
C LEU A 437 6.41 -15.14 -3.31
N GLU A 438 5.36 -15.13 -2.49
CA GLU A 438 4.14 -15.88 -2.74
C GLU A 438 2.99 -14.99 -3.20
N VAL A 439 2.05 -15.62 -3.90
CA VAL A 439 0.82 -15.00 -4.36
C VAL A 439 -0.33 -15.93 -4.03
N PHE A 440 -1.38 -15.38 -3.43
CA PHE A 440 -2.59 -16.10 -3.07
C PHE A 440 -3.74 -15.73 -4.01
N LEU A 441 -4.62 -16.70 -4.24
CA LEU A 441 -5.86 -16.56 -4.95
C LEU A 441 -7.01 -16.69 -3.97
N LEU A 442 -7.78 -15.61 -3.79
CA LEU A 442 -9.02 -15.62 -3.03
C LEU A 442 -10.20 -15.78 -4.00
N ASN A 443 -11.00 -16.82 -3.82
CA ASN A 443 -12.25 -17.01 -4.52
C ASN A 443 -13.37 -16.24 -3.81
N GLY A 444 -14.00 -15.29 -4.50
CA GLY A 444 -15.05 -14.46 -3.91
C GLY A 444 -16.35 -15.21 -3.61
N ASP A 445 -16.68 -16.25 -4.36
CA ASP A 445 -17.95 -16.97 -4.19
C ASP A 445 -17.86 -17.99 -3.05
N SER A 446 -16.75 -18.72 -2.96
CA SER A 446 -16.55 -19.75 -1.92
C SER A 446 -15.85 -19.22 -0.66
N GLY A 447 -15.17 -18.07 -0.73
CA GLY A 447 -14.27 -17.60 0.32
C GLY A 447 -12.97 -18.41 0.44
N GLN A 448 -12.74 -19.37 -0.45
CA GLN A 448 -11.56 -20.24 -0.42
C GLN A 448 -10.30 -19.45 -0.81
N LEU A 449 -9.24 -19.63 -0.03
CA LEU A 449 -7.92 -19.10 -0.30
C LEU A 449 -6.97 -20.22 -0.73
N SER A 450 -6.19 -19.98 -1.77
CA SER A 450 -5.18 -20.93 -2.25
C SER A 450 -3.88 -20.21 -2.61
N VAL A 451 -2.73 -20.83 -2.41
CA VAL A 451 -1.43 -20.33 -2.87
C VAL A 451 -1.14 -20.84 -4.29
N LEU A 452 -0.54 -19.98 -5.13
CA LEU A 452 0.03 -20.42 -6.41
C LEU A 452 1.31 -21.24 -6.15
N ASN A 453 1.33 -22.48 -6.64
CA ASN A 453 2.47 -23.37 -6.45
C ASN A 453 3.73 -22.81 -7.13
N ARG A 454 4.84 -22.84 -6.38
CA ARG A 454 6.13 -22.24 -6.77
C ARG A 454 6.98 -23.13 -7.68
N PHE A 455 6.55 -24.36 -7.92
CA PHE A 455 7.23 -25.34 -8.76
C PHE A 455 6.22 -25.95 -9.74
N LEU A 456 6.74 -26.37 -10.90
CA LEU A 456 5.98 -27.11 -11.89
C LEU A 456 6.22 -28.61 -11.58
N ASN A 457 5.18 -29.32 -11.13
CA ASN A 457 5.20 -30.77 -11.02
C ASN A 457 5.13 -31.44 -12.39
#